data_AF-A0A2V5M2Y2-F1
#
_entry.id   AF-A0A2V5M2Y2-F1
#
_cell.length_a   1.000
_cell.length_b   1.000
_cell.length_c   1.000
_cell.angle_alpha   90.00
_cell.angle_beta   90.00
_cell.angle_gamma   90.00
#
_symmetry.space_group_name_H-M   'P 1'
#
loop_
_entity.id
_entity.type
_entity.pdbx_description
1 polymer ?
#
loop_
_entity_poly.entity_id
_entity_poly.type
_entity_poly.pdbx_seq_one_letter_code
_entity_poly.pdbx_strand_id
1 'polypeptide(L)'
;MKNKFRIVTAVVTALVLVSSVASQAARSHPLDEDAALALLVRTLKHDRVYAKRISLDCITYDTEETTDAYFQFALREKHDAKCGGDPETSPVVDRYRVYRRSGKINWWQPTDDSWHRYEPAKIR
;
A
#
# COMPACT_ATOMS: atom_id res chain seq x y z
N MET A 1 12.12 -56.35 59.73
CA MET A 1 13.17 -55.30 59.76
C MET A 1 12.58 -54.00 59.21
N LYS A 2 12.62 -52.92 59.99
CA LYS A 2 12.10 -51.59 59.63
C LYS A 2 13.14 -50.91 58.73
N ASN A 3 12.77 -50.48 57.53
CA ASN A 3 13.52 -49.44 56.83
C ASN A 3 12.56 -48.38 56.29
N LYS A 4 12.49 -47.28 57.03
CA LYS A 4 11.88 -46.02 56.63
C LYS A 4 12.88 -45.32 55.71
N PHE A 5 12.51 -45.01 54.47
CA PHE A 5 13.21 -43.97 53.72
C PHE A 5 12.21 -42.93 53.24
N ARG A 6 12.63 -41.68 53.48
CA ARG A 6 11.82 -40.48 53.61
C ARG A 6 11.43 -39.97 52.23
N ILE A 7 10.17 -39.57 52.12
CA ILE A 7 9.63 -38.78 51.02
C ILE A 7 10.36 -37.43 51.04
N VAL A 8 11.12 -37.12 49.99
CA VAL A 8 11.58 -35.75 49.74
C VAL A 8 10.77 -35.21 48.58
N THR A 9 9.77 -34.43 48.95
CA THR A 9 8.92 -33.68 48.05
C THR A 9 9.75 -32.62 47.33
N ALA A 10 9.90 -32.74 46.02
CA ALA A 10 10.39 -31.65 45.18
C ALA A 10 9.24 -31.21 44.26
N VAL A 11 8.36 -30.33 44.76
CA VAL A 11 7.42 -29.62 43.90
C VAL A 11 8.22 -28.53 43.17
N VAL A 12 8.63 -28.82 41.94
CA VAL A 12 9.18 -27.81 41.04
C VAL A 12 7.99 -27.08 40.41
N THR A 13 7.58 -25.98 41.02
CA THR A 13 6.58 -25.08 40.44
C THR A 13 7.22 -24.34 39.28
N ALA A 14 7.01 -24.84 38.06
CA ALA A 14 7.38 -24.14 36.83
C ALA A 14 6.48 -22.90 36.67
N LEU A 15 6.98 -21.73 37.07
CA LEU A 15 6.37 -20.45 36.71
C LEU A 15 6.57 -20.22 35.20
N VAL A 16 5.58 -20.62 34.41
CA VAL A 16 5.48 -20.24 32.99
C VAL A 16 5.07 -18.77 32.95
N LEU A 17 6.04 -17.87 32.82
CA LEU A 17 5.79 -16.47 32.49
C LEU A 17 5.28 -16.42 31.05
N VAL A 18 3.96 -16.44 30.89
CA VAL A 18 3.32 -16.13 29.60
C VAL A 18 3.49 -14.63 29.38
N SER A 19 4.58 -14.26 28.70
CA SER A 19 4.77 -12.90 28.21
C SER A 19 3.74 -12.65 27.10
N SER A 20 2.57 -12.16 27.46
CA SER A 20 1.60 -11.63 26.51
C SER A 20 2.20 -10.39 25.87
N VAL A 21 2.88 -10.57 24.74
CA VAL A 21 3.27 -9.48 23.87
C VAL A 21 1.97 -8.92 23.30
N ALA A 22 1.41 -7.92 23.97
CA ALA A 22 0.30 -7.16 23.43
C ALA A 22 0.86 -6.39 22.22
N SER A 23 0.71 -6.97 21.03
CA SER A 23 0.91 -6.27 19.77
C SER A 23 -0.08 -5.12 19.73
N GLN A 24 0.33 -3.97 20.23
CA GLN A 24 -0.31 -2.71 19.87
C GLN A 24 -0.08 -2.57 18.37
N ALA A 25 -1.05 -3.05 17.58
CA ALA A 25 -1.18 -2.59 16.21
C ALA A 25 -1.28 -1.06 16.32
N ALA A 26 -0.18 -0.37 16.00
CA ALA A 26 -0.16 1.07 15.97
C ALA A 26 -1.38 1.47 15.12
N ARG A 27 -2.34 2.17 15.73
CA ARG A 27 -3.47 2.70 14.98
C ARG A 27 -2.87 3.76 14.06
N SER A 28 -2.44 3.34 12.87
CA SER A 28 -1.94 4.26 11.87
C SER A 28 -3.07 5.24 11.57
N HIS A 29 -2.79 6.53 11.67
CA HIS A 29 -3.72 7.55 11.20
C HIS A 29 -4.06 7.24 9.73
N PRO A 30 -5.34 7.37 9.33
CA PRO A 30 -5.70 7.26 7.92
C PRO A 30 -4.82 8.21 7.10
N LEU A 31 -4.38 7.77 5.93
CA LEU A 31 -3.61 8.62 5.02
C LEU A 31 -4.43 9.87 4.67
N ASP A 32 -3.75 11.02 4.70
CA ASP A 32 -4.17 12.21 3.96
C ASP A 32 -3.80 12.07 2.47
N GLU A 33 -4.13 13.10 1.69
CA GLU A 33 -3.98 13.06 0.23
C GLU A 33 -2.51 12.97 -0.18
N ASP A 34 -1.66 13.78 0.46
CA ASP A 34 -0.22 13.81 0.19
C ASP A 34 0.44 12.47 0.54
N ALA A 35 0.12 11.88 1.68
CA ALA A 35 0.65 10.58 2.08
C ALA A 35 0.15 9.45 1.16
N ALA A 36 -1.09 9.54 0.68
CA ALA A 36 -1.67 8.61 -0.28
C ALA A 36 -1.03 8.72 -1.66
N LEU A 37 -0.82 9.94 -2.16
CA LEU A 37 -0.14 10.19 -3.42
C LEU A 37 1.33 9.75 -3.35
N ALA A 38 2.04 10.08 -2.26
CA ALA A 38 3.41 9.64 -2.05
C ALA A 38 3.52 8.10 -1.98
N LEU A 39 2.50 7.42 -1.42
CA LEU A 39 2.38 5.96 -1.48
C LEU A 39 2.20 5.43 -2.89
N LEU A 40 1.34 6.05 -3.69
CA LEU A 40 1.17 5.64 -5.08
C LEU A 40 2.47 5.81 -5.87
N VAL A 41 3.06 7.02 -5.85
CA VAL A 41 4.27 7.36 -6.61
C VAL A 41 5.43 6.43 -6.26
N ARG A 42 5.70 6.18 -4.97
CA ARG A 42 6.79 5.30 -4.56
C ARG A 42 6.58 3.86 -4.99
N THR A 43 5.33 3.38 -4.97
CA THR A 43 4.99 2.00 -5.38
C THR A 43 5.18 1.82 -6.88
N LEU A 44 4.63 2.73 -7.69
CA LEU A 44 4.77 2.69 -9.15
C LEU A 44 6.23 2.80 -9.60
N LYS A 45 7.03 3.63 -8.92
CA LYS A 45 8.48 3.76 -9.18
C LYS A 45 9.24 2.49 -8.82
N HIS A 46 8.96 1.91 -7.65
CA HIS A 46 9.58 0.66 -7.20
C HIS A 46 9.29 -0.49 -8.16
N ASP A 47 8.03 -0.64 -8.57
CA ASP A 47 7.59 -1.74 -9.42
C ASP A 47 7.87 -1.51 -10.91
N ARG A 48 8.35 -0.30 -11.26
CA ARG A 48 8.73 0.08 -12.63
C ARG A 48 7.62 -0.12 -13.66
N VAL A 49 6.36 0.03 -13.24
CA VAL A 49 5.16 -0.23 -14.06
C VAL A 49 5.25 0.43 -15.43
N TYR A 50 5.62 1.71 -15.46
CA TYR A 50 5.66 2.51 -16.69
C TYR A 50 7.03 2.60 -17.37
N ALA A 51 8.07 1.97 -16.81
CA ALA A 51 9.47 2.23 -17.19
C ALA A 51 9.81 1.91 -18.66
N LYS A 52 8.95 1.15 -19.36
CA LYS A 52 9.11 0.83 -20.79
C LYS A 52 8.35 1.76 -21.73
N ARG A 53 7.49 2.63 -21.22
CA ARG A 53 6.54 3.43 -22.00
C ARG A 53 6.74 4.92 -21.83
N ILE A 54 6.83 5.36 -20.58
CA ILE A 54 6.90 6.78 -20.23
C ILE A 54 7.72 6.95 -18.96
N SER A 55 8.52 8.01 -18.92
CA SER A 55 9.21 8.41 -17.70
C SER A 55 8.20 8.96 -16.70
N LEU A 56 8.30 8.58 -15.42
CA LEU A 56 7.47 9.17 -14.37
C LEU A 56 7.70 10.69 -14.21
N ASP A 57 8.81 11.23 -14.70
CA ASP A 57 9.04 12.69 -14.77
C ASP A 57 8.12 13.40 -15.80
N CYS A 58 7.53 12.62 -16.72
CA CYS A 58 6.59 13.08 -17.73
C CYS A 58 5.14 12.71 -17.38
N ILE A 59 4.89 12.45 -16.10
CA ILE A 59 3.56 12.16 -15.56
C ILE A 59 3.20 13.23 -14.52
N THR A 60 1.97 13.72 -14.59
CA THR A 60 1.32 14.48 -13.51
C THR A 60 0.24 13.63 -12.86
N TYR A 61 -0.11 13.97 -11.63
CA TYR A 61 -1.12 13.27 -10.85
C TYR A 61 -2.20 14.27 -10.45
N ASP A 62 -3.44 14.02 -10.89
CA ASP A 62 -4.60 14.81 -10.52
C ASP A 62 -5.50 14.01 -9.58
N THR A 63 -6.00 14.64 -8.54
CA THR A 63 -7.03 14.04 -7.68
C THR A 63 -8.40 14.23 -8.34
N GLU A 64 -9.01 13.12 -8.78
CA GLU A 64 -10.34 13.13 -9.41
C GLU A 64 -11.46 12.90 -8.38
N GLU A 65 -11.19 12.20 -7.28
CA GLU A 65 -12.18 11.91 -6.24
C GLU A 65 -11.54 11.82 -4.85
N THR A 66 -12.20 12.43 -3.86
CA THR A 66 -11.79 12.39 -2.45
C THR A 66 -12.98 11.94 -1.61
N THR A 67 -12.87 10.77 -0.96
CA THR A 67 -13.93 10.20 -0.09
C THR A 67 -13.37 9.85 1.27
N ASP A 68 -14.20 9.48 2.25
CA ASP A 68 -13.72 8.98 3.56
C ASP A 68 -12.98 7.63 3.47
N ALA A 69 -13.13 6.91 2.36
CA ALA A 69 -12.53 5.59 2.16
C ALA A 69 -11.20 5.66 1.41
N TYR A 70 -11.11 6.50 0.37
CA TYR A 70 -9.98 6.54 -0.56
C TYR A 70 -9.80 7.91 -1.22
N PHE A 71 -8.63 8.09 -1.83
CA PHE A 71 -8.37 9.09 -2.86
C PHE A 71 -8.26 8.41 -4.22
N GLN A 72 -8.84 9.02 -5.25
CA GLN A 72 -8.69 8.61 -6.64
C GLN A 72 -7.76 9.57 -7.37
N PHE A 73 -6.69 9.02 -7.94
CA PHE A 73 -5.72 9.76 -8.73
C PHE A 73 -5.79 9.33 -10.18
N ALA A 74 -5.81 10.29 -11.10
CA ALA A 74 -5.50 10.08 -12.51
C ALA A 74 -4.03 10.39 -12.75
N LEU A 75 -3.30 9.45 -13.36
CA LEU A 75 -2.01 9.73 -13.97
C LEU A 75 -2.24 10.30 -15.35
N ARG A 76 -1.67 11.47 -15.62
CA ARG A 76 -1.74 12.09 -16.93
C ARG A 76 -0.36 12.30 -17.52
N GLU A 77 -0.28 12.26 -18.84
CA GLU A 77 0.93 12.66 -19.54
C GLU A 77 1.11 14.17 -19.40
N LYS A 78 2.34 14.55 -19.05
CA LYS A 78 2.79 15.93 -19.06
C LYS A 78 3.30 16.25 -20.46
N HIS A 79 2.64 17.14 -21.17
CA HIS A 79 3.11 17.62 -22.46
C HIS A 79 3.81 18.98 -22.32
N ASP A 80 5.13 18.97 -22.49
CA ASP A 80 5.97 20.15 -22.48
C ASP A 80 7.17 19.95 -23.41
N ALA A 81 8.07 20.94 -23.50
CA ALA A 81 9.26 20.85 -24.35
C ALA A 81 10.20 19.68 -24.00
N LYS A 82 10.18 19.18 -22.75
CA LYS A 82 11.01 18.05 -22.30
C LYS A 82 10.35 16.70 -22.62
N CYS A 83 9.04 16.61 -22.45
CA CYS A 83 8.29 15.37 -22.53
C CYS A 83 7.62 15.13 -23.90
N GLY A 84 7.55 16.17 -24.74
CA GLY A 84 6.89 16.11 -26.05
C GLY A 84 5.36 16.09 -25.94
N GLY A 85 4.70 15.82 -27.05
CA GLY A 85 3.24 15.81 -27.14
C GLY A 85 2.63 17.19 -27.46
N ASP A 86 1.30 17.21 -27.58
CA ASP A 86 0.53 18.43 -27.83
C ASP A 86 0.31 19.17 -26.49
N PRO A 87 0.85 20.41 -26.32
CA PRO A 87 0.73 21.18 -25.08
C PRO A 87 -0.71 21.48 -24.65
N GLU A 88 -1.66 21.45 -25.59
CA GLU A 88 -3.09 21.70 -25.29
C GLU A 88 -3.81 20.44 -24.78
N THR A 89 -3.09 19.34 -24.58
CA THR A 89 -3.65 18.07 -24.12
C THR A 89 -2.87 17.52 -22.91
N SER A 90 -3.58 16.80 -22.04
CA SER A 90 -2.98 16.00 -20.97
C SER A 90 -3.74 14.67 -20.84
N PRO A 91 -3.45 13.70 -21.73
CA PRO A 91 -4.12 12.42 -21.78
C PRO A 91 -3.99 11.65 -20.46
N VAL A 92 -5.04 10.92 -20.07
CA VAL A 92 -4.99 10.03 -18.90
C VAL A 92 -4.32 8.72 -19.31
N VAL A 93 -3.26 8.36 -18.60
CA VAL A 93 -2.57 7.08 -18.74
C VAL A 93 -3.32 5.99 -17.97
N ASP A 94 -3.64 6.26 -16.71
CA ASP A 94 -4.27 5.30 -15.80
C ASP A 94 -4.95 5.99 -14.62
N ARG A 95 -5.76 5.23 -13.88
CA ARG A 95 -6.37 5.68 -12.62
C ARG A 95 -6.11 4.71 -11.49
N TYR A 96 -5.97 5.27 -10.30
CA TYR A 96 -5.70 4.52 -9.08
C TYR A 96 -6.58 5.01 -7.93
N ARG A 97 -6.98 4.08 -7.06
CA ARG A 97 -7.57 4.40 -5.76
C ARG A 97 -6.64 3.97 -4.66
N VAL A 98 -6.32 4.89 -3.75
CA VAL A 98 -5.50 4.61 -2.55
C VAL A 98 -6.38 4.70 -1.31
N TYR A 99 -6.58 3.57 -0.63
CA TYR A 99 -7.47 3.47 0.52
C TYR A 99 -6.83 4.00 1.80
N ARG A 100 -7.43 5.02 2.41
CA ARG A 100 -6.86 5.80 3.52
C ARG A 100 -6.40 4.97 4.70
N ARG A 101 -7.23 4.02 5.14
CA ARG A 101 -6.95 3.23 6.36
C ARG A 101 -5.98 2.08 6.14
N SER A 102 -5.92 1.55 4.93
CA SER A 102 -5.19 0.29 4.65
C SER A 102 -3.97 0.48 3.77
N GLY A 103 -3.85 1.62 3.08
CA GLY A 103 -2.84 1.82 2.04
C GLY A 103 -2.99 0.88 0.83
N LYS A 104 -4.09 0.11 0.74
CA LYS A 104 -4.36 -0.72 -0.44
C LYS A 104 -4.52 0.18 -1.65
N ILE A 105 -3.97 -0.27 -2.77
CA ILE A 105 -4.09 0.39 -4.06
C ILE A 105 -4.97 -0.47 -4.96
N ASN A 106 -5.96 0.15 -5.59
CA ASN A 106 -6.68 -0.42 -6.71
C ASN A 106 -6.31 0.34 -7.99
N TRP A 107 -6.33 -0.36 -9.11
CA TRP A 107 -6.14 0.15 -10.45
C TRP A 107 -7.44 0.02 -11.23
N TRP A 108 -7.78 1.02 -12.04
CA TRP A 108 -8.95 0.98 -12.90
C TRP A 108 -8.60 0.25 -14.21
N GLN A 109 -9.37 -0.78 -14.54
CA GLN A 109 -9.25 -1.48 -15.82
C GLN A 109 -10.22 -0.88 -16.84
N PRO A 110 -9.73 -0.25 -17.92
CA PRO A 110 -10.61 0.41 -18.89
C PRO A 110 -11.52 -0.55 -19.67
N THR A 111 -11.09 -1.80 -19.86
CA THR A 111 -11.80 -2.77 -20.71
C THR A 111 -13.14 -3.20 -20.13
N ASP A 112 -13.24 -3.29 -18.80
CA ASP A 112 -14.43 -3.74 -18.09
C ASP A 112 -15.03 -2.65 -17.17
N ASP A 113 -14.49 -1.43 -17.26
CA ASP A 113 -14.85 -0.26 -16.44
C ASP A 113 -14.93 -0.58 -14.93
N SER A 114 -13.91 -1.26 -14.40
CA SER A 114 -13.95 -1.74 -13.02
C SER A 114 -12.63 -1.57 -12.28
N TRP A 115 -12.72 -1.57 -10.95
CA TRP A 115 -11.59 -1.40 -10.07
C TRP A 115 -11.05 -2.76 -9.61
N HIS A 116 -9.80 -3.03 -9.97
CA HIS A 116 -9.09 -4.25 -9.57
C HIS A 116 -8.04 -3.94 -8.52
N ARG A 117 -7.67 -4.95 -7.73
CA ARG A 117 -6.50 -4.82 -6.86
C ARG A 117 -5.27 -4.52 -7.72
N TYR A 118 -4.41 -3.62 -7.23
CA TYR A 118 -3.14 -3.33 -7.87
C TYR A 118 -2.29 -4.60 -8.01
N GLU A 119 -2.01 -4.97 -9.25
CA GLU A 119 -1.17 -6.09 -9.64
C GLU A 119 -0.27 -5.62 -10.80
N PRO A 120 0.99 -5.25 -10.55
CA PRO A 120 1.82 -4.55 -11.54
C PRO A 120 2.02 -5.35 -12.83
N ALA A 121 2.00 -6.68 -12.76
CA ALA A 121 2.13 -7.55 -13.92
C ALA A 121 0.92 -7.50 -14.89
N LYS A 122 -0.24 -7.01 -14.44
CA LYS A 122 -1.45 -6.86 -15.26
C LYS A 122 -1.58 -5.47 -15.87
N ILE A 123 -0.91 -4.48 -15.27
CA ILE A 123 -0.87 -3.11 -15.79
C ILE A 123 0.13 -3.13 -16.92
N ARG A 124 -0.41 -3.16 -18.14
CA ARG A 124 0.42 -3.18 -19.32
C ARG A 124 0.98 -1.81 -19.48
#